data_AF-A0A016UJY1-F1
#
_entry.id   AF-A0A016UJY1-F1
#
_cell.length_a   1.000
_cell.length_b   1.000
_cell.length_c   1.000
_cell.angle_alpha   90.00
_cell.angle_beta   90.00
_cell.angle_gamma   90.00
#
_symmetry.space_group_name_H-M   'P 1'
#
loop_
_entity.id
_entity.type
_entity.pdbx_description
1 polymer ?
#
loop_
_entity_poly.entity_id
_entity_poly.type
_entity_poly.pdbx_seq_one_letter_code
_entity_poly.pdbx_strand_id
1 'polypeptide(L)'
;MRFAVRVVAISVAAFLASCCVIQRFISVQEPLLFPAEQVNKTVHHDNNHNVSFVTINKSSYALHAIRDGRSGNMGAHRVRVLVVARGAVDYKCRFPDGTVVDAEKSYEMSENHAMPFGVYFVNCETPANETVGGSLEFTQKKSPWVTLPVRYDIPDEKTVKDWKHQLTICLPFVFGDSRRFMHEYSAAVAYGTYCRRTTFSFQFMELNRILGVEHVIIYLDESDIPANLSSVISFYENMNVLEVVRLRIPVASKQIWYHGQLVAVTVIEFVSALILSPLHRSIIVGRSSFALIFYVTLRYCCLEVSLDNCLCSAHYCLYRSMGVSRFVAFHDLDEFLIPQKPELLPQTAPLLALLNTVLVNNVASIRVPTQYMSLQDTGELITLKNTLQRSYTDKTLTKCVVRPEMIFEQGIHHTSRVIQDNYKAIAGDEDTLRLYHFKTRGGSKTDTRIVRDYGDRLTQRYREVVAQIGL
;
A
#
# COMPACT_ATOMS: atom_id res chain seq x y z
N MET A 1 48.51 31.74 -44.19
CA MET A 1 47.31 32.37 -43.62
C MET A 1 46.02 32.23 -44.44
N ARG A 2 45.96 32.50 -45.76
CA ARG A 2 44.69 32.48 -46.52
C ARG A 2 43.94 31.13 -46.59
N PHE A 3 44.58 30.00 -46.30
CA PHE A 3 43.95 28.67 -46.31
C PHE A 3 43.17 28.35 -45.02
N ALA A 4 43.67 28.77 -43.85
CA ALA A 4 43.05 28.49 -42.55
C ALA A 4 41.67 29.15 -42.38
N VAL A 5 41.50 30.37 -42.92
CA VAL A 5 40.24 31.12 -42.84
C VAL A 5 39.09 30.42 -43.59
N ARG A 6 39.37 29.70 -44.69
CA ARG A 6 38.34 28.96 -45.44
C ARG A 6 37.83 27.72 -44.69
N VAL A 7 38.68 27.02 -43.95
CA VAL A 7 38.29 25.81 -43.20
C VAL A 7 37.36 26.18 -42.04
N VAL A 8 37.66 27.26 -41.31
CA VAL A 8 36.81 27.74 -40.19
C VAL A 8 35.44 28.21 -40.70
N ALA A 9 35.38 28.92 -41.83
CA ALA A 9 34.12 29.38 -42.41
C ALA A 9 33.18 28.24 -42.82
N ILE A 10 33.71 27.15 -43.38
CA ILE A 10 32.93 25.98 -43.80
C ILE A 10 32.36 25.24 -42.57
N SER A 11 33.16 25.07 -41.51
CA SER A 11 32.68 24.42 -40.28
C SER A 11 31.57 25.20 -39.56
N VAL A 12 31.65 26.54 -39.54
CA VAL A 12 30.59 27.39 -38.94
C VAL A 12 29.29 27.34 -39.77
N ALA A 13 29.39 27.34 -41.11
CA ALA A 13 28.23 27.21 -41.98
C ALA A 13 27.52 25.85 -41.81
N ALA A 14 28.28 24.76 -41.69
CA ALA A 14 27.74 23.42 -41.43
C ALA A 14 27.05 23.32 -40.05
N PHE A 15 27.60 23.98 -39.03
CA PHE A 15 27.01 23.99 -37.69
C PHE A 15 25.67 24.75 -37.64
N LEU A 16 25.61 25.93 -38.29
CA LEU A 16 24.37 26.73 -38.39
C LEU A 16 23.28 26.03 -39.22
N ALA A 17 23.65 25.31 -40.28
CA ALA A 17 22.70 24.52 -41.07
C ALA A 17 22.02 23.41 -40.24
N SER A 18 22.77 22.70 -39.39
CA SER A 18 22.21 21.67 -38.50
C SER A 18 21.26 22.25 -37.44
N CYS A 19 21.53 23.45 -36.91
CA CYS A 19 20.61 24.10 -35.97
C CYS A 19 19.25 24.45 -36.61
N CYS A 20 19.23 24.92 -37.87
CA CYS A 20 17.97 25.21 -38.58
C CYS A 20 17.10 23.97 -38.87
N VAL A 21 17.70 22.78 -39.00
CA VAL A 21 16.94 21.53 -39.23
C VAL A 21 16.26 21.06 -37.94
N ILE A 22 16.93 21.17 -36.79
CA ILE A 22 16.38 20.79 -35.48
C ILE A 22 15.20 21.72 -35.10
N GLN A 23 15.30 23.00 -35.42
CA GLN A 23 14.26 23.99 -35.09
C GLN A 23 12.97 23.87 -35.93
N ARG A 24 12.96 23.04 -37.00
CA ARG A 24 11.76 22.71 -37.78
C ARG A 24 11.03 21.44 -37.34
N PHE A 25 11.59 20.66 -36.41
CA PHE A 25 10.93 19.48 -35.84
C PHE A 25 10.18 19.76 -34.51
N ILE A 26 10.17 21.01 -34.03
CA ILE A 26 9.50 21.42 -32.78
C ILE A 26 8.49 22.55 -33.07
N SER A 27 7.60 22.38 -34.07
CA SER A 27 6.44 23.27 -34.26
C SER A 27 5.37 22.73 -35.23
N VAL A 28 4.81 21.54 -34.98
CA VAL A 28 3.43 21.21 -35.41
C VAL A 28 2.80 20.22 -34.40
N GLN A 29 2.06 20.75 -33.42
CA GLN A 29 0.95 20.04 -32.79
C GLN A 29 -0.23 21.00 -32.80
N GLU A 30 -1.11 20.84 -33.79
CA GLU A 30 -2.44 21.47 -33.74
C GLU A 30 -3.24 20.83 -32.60
N PRO A 31 -3.97 21.63 -31.79
CA PRO A 31 -4.84 21.08 -30.77
C PRO A 31 -6.07 20.45 -31.45
N LEU A 32 -6.17 19.11 -31.37
CA LEU A 32 -7.39 18.38 -31.72
C LEU A 32 -8.53 18.78 -30.76
N LEU A 33 -9.34 19.74 -31.19
CA LEU A 33 -10.61 20.11 -30.57
C LEU A 33 -11.62 18.96 -30.74
N PHE A 34 -11.69 18.07 -29.74
CA PHE A 34 -12.80 17.14 -29.57
C PHE A 34 -13.90 17.80 -28.72
N PRO A 35 -15.16 17.86 -29.20
CA PRO A 35 -16.29 18.23 -28.35
C PRO A 35 -16.67 17.04 -27.48
N ALA A 36 -16.25 17.06 -26.21
CA ALA A 36 -16.55 16.01 -25.24
C ALA A 36 -17.32 16.57 -24.04
N GLU A 37 -18.56 17.01 -24.28
CA GLU A 37 -19.55 17.14 -23.21
C GLU A 37 -20.14 15.75 -22.88
N GLN A 38 -19.28 14.86 -22.41
CA GLN A 38 -19.71 13.76 -21.55
C GLN A 38 -19.37 14.18 -20.12
N VAL A 39 -20.37 14.15 -19.24
CA VAL A 39 -20.21 14.43 -17.82
C VAL A 39 -19.35 13.31 -17.21
N ASN A 40 -18.04 13.51 -17.21
CA ASN A 40 -17.08 12.66 -16.51
C ASN A 40 -17.46 12.68 -15.02
N LYS A 41 -18.05 11.58 -14.52
CA LYS A 41 -18.31 11.37 -13.10
C LYS A 41 -17.00 11.06 -12.40
N THR A 42 -16.16 12.09 -12.24
CA THR A 42 -14.99 12.06 -11.38
C THR A 42 -15.42 11.75 -9.95
N VAL A 43 -14.67 10.87 -9.27
CA VAL A 43 -14.89 10.57 -7.85
C VAL A 43 -14.83 11.88 -7.06
N HIS A 44 -15.87 12.18 -6.30
CA HIS A 44 -15.89 13.38 -5.46
C HIS A 44 -15.00 13.15 -4.24
N HIS A 45 -13.85 13.80 -4.19
CA HIS A 45 -12.92 13.74 -3.07
C HIS A 45 -13.06 14.94 -2.15
N ASP A 46 -13.27 14.67 -0.86
CA ASP A 46 -12.97 15.63 0.18
C ASP A 46 -11.46 15.64 0.45
N ASN A 47 -10.83 16.80 0.24
CA ASN A 47 -9.40 17.04 0.45
C ASN A 47 -9.02 17.24 1.93
N ASN A 48 -9.96 17.17 2.87
CA ASN A 48 -9.65 17.25 4.29
C ASN A 48 -8.88 16.01 4.78
N HIS A 49 -7.55 16.13 4.83
CA HIS A 49 -6.58 15.12 5.26
C HIS A 49 -6.72 14.70 6.74
N ASN A 50 -7.53 15.40 7.54
CA ASN A 50 -7.85 15.00 8.91
C ASN A 50 -9.00 14.00 8.90
N VAL A 51 -8.69 12.76 9.31
CA VAL A 51 -9.64 11.66 9.37
C VAL A 51 -9.84 11.25 10.83
N SER A 52 -11.04 11.52 11.35
CA SER A 52 -11.43 11.21 12.72
C SER A 52 -12.51 10.12 12.76
N PHE A 53 -12.51 9.34 13.83
CA PHE A 53 -13.59 8.38 14.09
C PHE A 53 -14.73 9.05 14.86
N VAL A 54 -15.96 8.77 14.44
CA VAL A 54 -17.20 9.09 15.16
C VAL A 54 -17.47 7.99 16.20
N THR A 55 -17.62 8.39 17.46
CA THR A 55 -17.92 7.44 18.56
C THR A 55 -19.40 7.09 18.55
N ILE A 56 -19.72 5.81 18.36
CA ILE A 56 -21.10 5.30 18.48
C ILE A 56 -21.40 4.99 19.95
N ASN A 57 -20.47 4.30 20.61
CA ASN A 57 -20.45 4.06 22.06
C ASN A 57 -19.04 3.63 22.52
N LYS A 58 -18.88 3.30 23.81
CA LYS A 58 -17.60 2.88 24.44
C LYS A 58 -16.96 1.61 23.84
N SER A 59 -17.63 0.94 22.92
CA SER A 59 -17.21 -0.34 22.30
C SER A 59 -17.28 -0.36 20.78
N SER A 60 -17.66 0.75 20.13
CA SER A 60 -17.76 0.84 18.66
C SER A 60 -17.55 2.28 18.16
N TYR A 61 -16.70 2.41 17.14
CA TYR A 61 -16.30 3.67 16.52
C TYR A 61 -16.38 3.51 14.99
N ALA A 62 -17.15 4.35 14.31
CA ALA A 62 -17.21 4.38 12.84
C ALA A 62 -16.24 5.43 12.30
N LEU A 63 -15.63 5.18 11.15
CA LEU A 63 -14.71 6.12 10.53
C LEU A 63 -15.46 7.17 9.68
N HIS A 64 -16.00 6.73 8.55
CA HIS A 64 -16.87 7.49 7.66
C HIS A 64 -17.68 6.51 6.81
N ALA A 65 -18.60 7.04 6.02
CA ALA A 65 -19.37 6.26 5.05
C ALA A 65 -18.79 6.38 3.64
N ILE A 66 -18.92 5.29 2.88
CA ILE A 66 -18.47 5.14 1.51
C ILE A 66 -19.68 4.72 0.70
N ARG A 67 -20.03 5.50 -0.33
CA ARG A 67 -21.03 5.07 -1.31
C ARG A 67 -20.31 4.20 -2.34
N ASP A 68 -20.65 2.93 -2.39
CA ASP A 68 -20.11 1.95 -3.33
C ASP A 68 -21.16 1.69 -4.42
N GLY A 69 -21.03 2.44 -5.51
CA GLY A 69 -21.92 2.41 -6.67
C GLY A 69 -21.65 1.23 -7.63
N ARG A 70 -20.66 0.38 -7.33
CA ARG A 70 -20.47 -0.90 -8.01
C ARG A 70 -21.57 -1.88 -7.55
N SER A 71 -21.94 -2.84 -8.39
CA SER A 71 -23.02 -3.79 -8.06
C SER A 71 -22.62 -5.26 -8.07
N GLY A 72 -21.47 -5.63 -8.67
CA GLY A 72 -21.07 -6.99 -9.06
C GLY A 72 -21.30 -8.11 -8.03
N ASN A 73 -20.26 -8.52 -7.33
CA ASN A 73 -20.33 -9.56 -6.31
C ASN A 73 -21.00 -9.07 -5.01
N MET A 74 -21.58 -7.86 -5.00
CA MET A 74 -22.37 -7.28 -3.90
C MET A 74 -23.90 -7.37 -4.13
N GLY A 75 -24.34 -7.72 -5.34
CA GLY A 75 -25.74 -7.80 -5.77
C GLY A 75 -26.49 -6.47 -5.91
N ALA A 76 -26.14 -5.45 -5.11
CA ALA A 76 -26.77 -4.14 -5.07
C ALA A 76 -25.79 -3.03 -4.68
N HIS A 77 -26.16 -1.77 -4.92
CA HIS A 77 -25.39 -0.60 -4.48
C HIS A 77 -25.39 -0.50 -2.95
N ARG A 78 -24.21 -0.26 -2.35
CA ARG A 78 -24.05 -0.28 -0.89
C ARG A 78 -23.57 1.06 -0.36
N VAL A 79 -24.02 1.41 0.84
CA VAL A 79 -23.24 2.28 1.72
C VAL A 79 -22.43 1.41 2.65
N ARG A 80 -21.12 1.58 2.63
CA ARG A 80 -20.15 0.79 3.39
C ARG A 80 -19.54 1.68 4.48
N VAL A 81 -19.56 1.21 5.72
CA VAL A 81 -18.99 1.91 6.88
C VAL A 81 -17.89 1.04 7.47
N LEU A 82 -16.71 1.62 7.65
CA LEU A 82 -15.59 0.99 8.34
C LEU A 82 -15.72 1.24 9.85
N VAL A 83 -15.77 0.18 10.64
CA VAL A 83 -16.05 0.25 12.09
C VAL A 83 -14.99 -0.50 12.89
N VAL A 84 -14.44 0.15 13.92
CA VAL A 84 -13.60 -0.49 14.95
C VAL A 84 -14.47 -0.82 16.15
N ALA A 85 -14.67 -2.11 16.44
CA ALA A 85 -15.61 -2.57 17.47
C ALA A 85 -15.11 -3.78 18.24
N ARG A 86 -15.69 -4.06 19.41
CA ARG A 86 -15.36 -5.25 20.23
C ARG A 86 -15.95 -6.58 19.75
N GLY A 87 -16.59 -6.61 18.58
CA GLY A 87 -17.27 -7.77 18.06
C GLY A 87 -18.26 -7.43 16.95
N ALA A 88 -18.59 -8.43 16.13
CA ALA A 88 -19.69 -8.36 15.16
C ALA A 88 -21.04 -8.19 15.87
N VAL A 89 -21.87 -7.28 15.35
CA VAL A 89 -23.07 -6.76 16.00
C VAL A 89 -24.00 -6.12 14.97
N ASP A 90 -25.28 -6.03 15.30
CA ASP A 90 -26.29 -5.47 14.41
C ASP A 90 -26.23 -3.93 14.37
N TYR A 91 -26.15 -3.40 13.16
CA TYR A 91 -26.13 -1.97 12.86
C TYR A 91 -27.32 -1.59 11.98
N LYS A 92 -27.67 -0.31 11.94
CA LYS A 92 -28.68 0.25 11.03
C LYS A 92 -28.16 1.53 10.40
N CYS A 93 -28.52 1.75 9.15
CA CYS A 93 -28.37 3.03 8.45
C CYS A 93 -29.74 3.72 8.35
N ARG A 94 -29.80 5.04 8.52
CA ARG A 94 -30.93 5.87 8.10
C ARG A 94 -30.45 6.83 7.02
N PHE A 95 -31.12 6.78 5.89
CA PHE A 95 -30.82 7.61 4.73
C PHE A 95 -31.51 8.98 4.84
N PRO A 96 -31.07 10.01 4.06
CA PRO A 96 -31.67 11.35 4.05
C PRO A 96 -33.20 11.42 3.92
N ASP A 97 -33.84 10.52 3.18
CA ASP A 97 -35.32 10.39 3.09
C ASP A 97 -36.01 9.92 4.38
N GLY A 98 -35.23 9.46 5.37
CA GLY A 98 -35.70 8.85 6.62
C GLY A 98 -35.83 7.33 6.58
N THR A 99 -35.60 6.67 5.43
CA THR A 99 -35.64 5.21 5.28
C THR A 99 -34.56 4.58 6.16
N VAL A 100 -34.97 3.62 6.99
CA VAL A 100 -34.07 2.84 7.85
C VAL A 100 -33.85 1.46 7.26
N VAL A 101 -32.59 1.13 6.99
CA VAL A 101 -32.15 -0.18 6.49
C VAL A 101 -31.33 -0.88 7.58
N ASP A 102 -31.70 -2.12 7.87
CA ASP A 102 -30.87 -3.03 8.67
C ASP A 102 -29.60 -3.37 7.88
N ALA A 103 -28.44 -3.18 8.50
CA ALA A 103 -27.18 -3.54 7.86
C ALA A 103 -27.09 -5.06 7.70
N GLU A 104 -26.41 -5.50 6.64
CA GLU A 104 -26.02 -6.89 6.52
C GLU A 104 -25.13 -7.32 7.69
N LYS A 105 -25.05 -8.63 7.91
CA LYS A 105 -24.17 -9.21 8.93
C LYS A 105 -22.76 -8.64 8.78
N SER A 106 -22.34 -7.81 9.75
CA SER A 106 -21.02 -7.18 9.75
C SER A 106 -19.96 -8.28 9.64
N TYR A 107 -19.19 -8.27 8.55
CA TYR A 107 -18.09 -9.22 8.40
C TYR A 107 -16.86 -8.61 9.08
N GLU A 108 -16.29 -9.38 10.00
CA GLU A 108 -14.98 -9.07 10.56
C GLU A 108 -14.00 -9.16 9.41
N MET A 109 -13.28 -8.07 9.15
CA MET A 109 -12.18 -8.12 8.21
C MET A 109 -11.24 -9.23 8.67
N SER A 110 -10.57 -9.87 7.71
CA SER A 110 -9.56 -10.88 8.04
C SER A 110 -8.60 -10.33 9.13
N GLU A 111 -7.93 -11.18 9.90
CA GLU A 111 -6.71 -10.75 10.62
C GLU A 111 -6.91 -9.96 11.98
N ASN A 112 -7.80 -10.42 12.88
CA ASN A 112 -8.00 -9.87 14.25
C ASN A 112 -7.26 -10.61 15.42
N HIS A 113 -6.88 -11.89 15.27
CA HIS A 113 -6.23 -12.75 16.32
C HIS A 113 -6.76 -12.56 17.76
N ALA A 114 -8.08 -12.62 17.94
CA ALA A 114 -8.73 -12.56 19.25
C ALA A 114 -8.41 -11.31 20.09
N MET A 115 -8.03 -10.20 19.46
CA MET A 115 -7.80 -8.94 20.17
C MET A 115 -9.13 -8.26 20.54
N PRO A 116 -9.15 -7.45 21.64
CA PRO A 116 -10.38 -6.88 22.17
C PRO A 116 -11.20 -6.00 21.22
N PHE A 117 -10.59 -5.46 20.17
CA PHE A 117 -11.25 -4.73 19.08
C PHE A 117 -10.76 -5.25 17.73
N GLY A 118 -11.71 -5.63 16.88
CA GLY A 118 -11.50 -5.91 15.46
C GLY A 118 -11.95 -4.75 14.57
N VAL A 119 -11.70 -4.88 13.26
CA VAL A 119 -12.19 -3.96 12.23
C VAL A 119 -13.24 -4.69 11.38
N TYR A 120 -14.36 -4.03 11.11
CA TYR A 120 -15.52 -4.61 10.45
C TYR A 120 -15.96 -3.71 9.29
N PHE A 121 -16.40 -4.33 8.19
CA PHE A 121 -17.27 -3.65 7.25
C PHE A 121 -18.72 -3.86 7.64
N VAL A 122 -19.45 -2.75 7.68
CA VAL A 122 -20.90 -2.72 7.80
C VAL A 122 -21.47 -2.23 6.48
N ASN A 123 -22.22 -3.07 5.79
CA ASN A 123 -22.82 -2.73 4.50
C ASN A 123 -24.33 -2.54 4.68
N CYS A 124 -24.85 -1.39 4.28
CA CYS A 124 -26.27 -1.12 4.16
C CYS A 124 -26.64 -1.09 2.68
N GLU A 125 -27.74 -1.73 2.30
CA GLU A 125 -28.26 -1.61 0.93
C GLU A 125 -28.80 -0.20 0.71
N THR A 126 -28.54 0.37 -0.47
CA THR A 126 -29.05 1.69 -0.85
C THR A 126 -30.48 1.53 -1.37
N PRO A 127 -31.50 2.18 -0.80
CA PRO A 127 -32.87 2.09 -1.31
C PRO A 127 -32.95 2.56 -2.77
N ALA A 128 -33.76 1.89 -3.59
CA ALA A 128 -33.77 2.08 -5.05
C ALA A 128 -34.10 3.51 -5.52
N ASN A 129 -34.86 4.27 -4.73
CA ASN A 129 -35.24 5.66 -5.02
C ASN A 129 -34.37 6.70 -4.31
N GLU A 130 -33.34 6.28 -3.56
CA GLU A 130 -32.62 7.16 -2.65
C GLU A 130 -31.27 7.62 -3.22
N THR A 131 -31.05 8.93 -3.18
CA THR A 131 -29.73 9.50 -3.44
C THR A 131 -28.97 9.65 -2.13
N VAL A 132 -27.96 8.81 -1.91
CA VAL A 132 -27.03 8.96 -0.79
C VAL A 132 -26.38 10.34 -0.86
N GLY A 133 -26.81 11.25 0.02
CA GLY A 133 -26.26 12.60 0.13
C GLY A 133 -24.88 12.63 0.79
N GLY A 134 -24.41 13.82 1.16
CA GLY A 134 -23.10 14.01 1.81
C GLY A 134 -22.97 13.39 3.21
N SER A 135 -24.04 12.81 3.77
CA SER A 135 -24.05 12.13 5.06
C SER A 135 -25.24 11.17 5.19
N LEU A 136 -25.14 10.21 6.10
CA LEU A 136 -26.28 9.43 6.61
C LEU A 136 -26.22 9.34 8.14
N GLU A 137 -27.30 8.86 8.78
CA GLU A 137 -27.23 8.49 10.20
C GLU A 137 -26.97 6.99 10.36
N PHE A 138 -26.19 6.64 11.38
CA PHE A 138 -25.75 5.28 11.66
C PHE A 138 -25.96 4.96 13.14
N THR A 139 -26.32 3.72 13.47
CA THR A 139 -26.42 3.28 14.87
C THR A 139 -26.10 1.80 15.05
N GLN A 140 -25.78 1.43 16.29
CA GLN A 140 -25.59 0.06 16.76
C GLN A 140 -26.66 -0.26 17.83
N LYS A 141 -27.57 -1.20 17.55
CA LYS A 141 -28.62 -1.65 18.47
C LYS A 141 -29.47 -0.50 19.07
N LYS A 142 -29.28 -0.21 20.36
CA LYS A 142 -29.98 0.86 21.12
C LYS A 142 -29.08 2.09 21.38
N SER A 143 -27.96 2.21 20.67
CA SER A 143 -27.10 3.40 20.75
C SER A 143 -27.82 4.62 20.15
N PRO A 144 -27.43 5.85 20.52
CA PRO A 144 -27.85 7.04 19.78
C PRO A 144 -27.51 6.91 18.29
N TRP A 145 -28.30 7.58 17.45
CA TRP A 145 -27.94 7.79 16.06
C TRP A 145 -26.77 8.78 15.97
N VAL A 146 -25.80 8.49 15.12
CA VAL A 146 -24.67 9.38 14.84
C VAL A 146 -24.62 9.69 13.34
N THR A 147 -24.41 10.95 12.99
CA THR A 147 -24.23 11.35 11.59
C THR A 147 -22.83 10.98 11.11
N LEU A 148 -22.74 10.23 10.01
CA LEU A 148 -21.49 9.90 9.35
C LEU A 148 -21.40 10.65 8.02
N PRO A 149 -20.30 11.36 7.73
CA PRO A 149 -20.08 11.95 6.41
C PRO A 149 -19.81 10.84 5.38
N VAL A 150 -20.34 11.03 4.17
CA VAL A 150 -20.02 10.22 3.00
C VAL A 150 -18.78 10.84 2.35
N ARG A 151 -17.61 10.22 2.56
CA ARG A 151 -16.30 10.79 2.13
C ARG A 151 -15.90 10.40 0.72
N TYR A 152 -16.42 9.29 0.21
CA TYR A 152 -16.08 8.73 -1.10
C TYR A 152 -17.35 8.24 -1.82
N ASP A 153 -17.48 8.61 -3.10
CA ASP A 153 -18.51 8.10 -4.02
C ASP A 153 -17.82 7.31 -5.13
N ILE A 154 -17.81 5.98 -4.98
CA ILE A 154 -17.15 5.05 -5.89
C ILE A 154 -18.14 4.71 -7.02
N PRO A 155 -17.87 5.11 -8.28
CA PRO A 155 -18.74 4.79 -9.40
C PRO A 155 -18.60 3.31 -9.83
N ASP A 156 -19.46 2.84 -10.74
CA ASP A 156 -19.31 1.52 -11.37
C ASP A 156 -17.92 1.40 -12.02
N GLU A 157 -17.24 0.27 -11.79
CA GLU A 157 -15.85 0.07 -12.19
C GLU A 157 -15.61 0.19 -13.70
N LYS A 158 -16.65 0.00 -14.52
CA LYS A 158 -16.61 0.13 -15.99
C LYS A 158 -16.60 1.58 -16.47
N THR A 159 -16.91 2.53 -15.58
CA THR A 159 -16.95 3.96 -15.87
C THR A 159 -15.63 4.68 -15.57
N VAL A 160 -14.75 4.06 -14.77
CA VAL A 160 -13.41 4.57 -14.47
C VAL A 160 -12.51 4.40 -15.71
N LYS A 161 -12.09 5.52 -16.31
CA LYS A 161 -11.24 5.55 -17.52
C LYS A 161 -10.02 6.44 -17.40
N ASP A 162 -10.14 7.52 -16.63
CA ASP A 162 -9.10 8.50 -16.40
C ASP A 162 -8.57 8.36 -14.97
N TRP A 163 -7.27 8.54 -14.79
CA TRP A 163 -6.62 8.48 -13.48
C TRP A 163 -5.65 9.67 -13.33
N LYS A 164 -5.66 10.29 -12.15
CA LYS A 164 -4.71 11.35 -11.77
C LYS A 164 -3.28 10.80 -11.63
N HIS A 165 -3.15 9.54 -11.22
CA HIS A 165 -1.88 8.87 -10.99
C HIS A 165 -1.86 7.48 -11.65
N GLN A 166 -0.79 7.14 -12.37
CA GLN A 166 -0.63 5.81 -12.97
C GLN A 166 -0.22 4.76 -11.93
N LEU A 167 0.62 5.13 -10.96
CA LEU A 167 1.07 4.24 -9.89
C LEU A 167 1.19 5.00 -8.57
N THR A 168 0.45 4.51 -7.57
CA THR A 168 0.47 5.02 -6.19
C THR A 168 0.99 3.93 -5.26
N ILE A 169 1.81 4.29 -4.26
CA ILE A 169 2.08 3.43 -3.10
C ILE A 169 1.16 3.83 -1.95
N CYS A 170 0.46 2.85 -1.39
CA CYS A 170 -0.19 2.95 -0.09
C CYS A 170 0.76 2.39 0.96
N LEU A 171 1.52 3.27 1.61
CA LEU A 171 2.29 2.90 2.79
C LEU A 171 1.31 2.78 3.96
N PRO A 172 1.25 1.63 4.66
CA PRO A 172 0.41 1.45 5.84
C PRO A 172 0.87 2.35 7.00
N PHE A 173 0.22 2.23 8.16
CA PHE A 173 0.60 3.06 9.30
C PHE A 173 2.06 2.80 9.72
N VAL A 174 2.83 3.86 9.92
CA VAL A 174 4.17 3.76 10.52
C VAL A 174 4.05 3.62 12.04
N PHE A 175 3.38 2.56 12.49
CA PHE A 175 3.14 2.20 13.89
C PHE A 175 4.06 1.07 14.37
N GLY A 176 3.93 0.73 15.66
CA GLY A 176 5.07 0.36 16.50
C GLY A 176 5.58 1.61 17.20
N ASP A 177 6.12 1.48 18.42
CA ASP A 177 6.72 2.61 19.16
C ASP A 177 7.68 3.34 18.20
N SER A 178 7.40 4.61 17.88
CA SER A 178 8.18 5.38 16.91
C SER A 178 9.65 5.41 17.32
N ARG A 179 9.93 5.32 18.63
CA ARG A 179 11.26 4.92 19.12
C ARG A 179 11.71 3.60 18.51
N ARG A 180 11.11 2.44 18.76
CA ARG A 180 11.62 1.10 18.40
C ARG A 180 11.93 0.91 16.91
N PHE A 181 11.07 1.33 15.98
CA PHE A 181 11.39 1.26 14.54
C PHE A 181 12.53 2.23 14.17
N MET A 182 12.65 3.35 14.89
CA MET A 182 13.83 4.22 14.85
C MET A 182 15.00 3.70 15.72
N HIS A 183 14.85 2.69 16.60
CA HIS A 183 15.78 2.32 17.67
C HIS A 183 16.64 1.10 17.32
N GLU A 184 16.07 0.11 16.61
CA GLU A 184 16.88 -1.01 16.07
C GLU A 184 17.89 -0.50 15.02
N TYR A 185 17.67 0.69 14.45
CA TYR A 185 18.61 1.41 13.60
C TYR A 185 19.46 2.47 14.35
N SER A 186 19.39 2.53 15.68
CA SER A 186 20.07 3.57 16.51
C SER A 186 21.25 3.10 17.35
N ALA A 187 21.86 1.95 17.04
CA ALA A 187 23.13 1.53 17.61
C ALA A 187 24.34 2.34 17.06
N ALA A 188 24.22 3.67 16.96
CA ALA A 188 25.25 4.59 16.48
C ALA A 188 25.03 6.07 16.88
N VAL A 189 24.58 6.35 18.12
CA VAL A 189 24.48 7.73 18.64
C VAL A 189 25.45 7.91 19.81
N ALA A 190 26.71 8.23 19.48
CA ALA A 190 27.73 8.62 20.46
C ALA A 190 28.68 9.73 19.98
N TYR A 191 28.75 10.03 18.68
CA TYR A 191 29.70 10.98 18.09
C TYR A 191 29.07 11.89 17.04
N GLY A 192 28.13 12.75 17.45
CA GLY A 192 27.74 13.98 16.73
C GLY A 192 27.35 13.85 15.25
N THR A 193 27.03 12.66 14.76
CA THR A 193 26.78 12.41 13.34
C THR A 193 25.30 12.58 13.03
N TYR A 194 25.03 13.22 11.90
CA TYR A 194 23.70 13.47 11.36
C TYR A 194 22.78 12.23 11.39
N CYS A 195 21.48 12.43 11.64
CA CYS A 195 20.56 11.35 11.97
C CYS A 195 20.25 10.47 10.76
N ARG A 196 20.88 9.28 10.68
CA ARG A 196 20.76 8.23 9.63
C ARG A 196 19.34 7.87 9.16
N ARG A 197 18.32 8.33 9.89
CA ARG A 197 16.90 7.99 9.73
C ARG A 197 16.23 8.75 8.59
N THR A 198 16.67 9.97 8.25
CA THR A 198 16.14 10.72 7.08
C THR A 198 16.59 10.12 5.75
N THR A 199 17.81 9.58 5.71
CA THR A 199 18.38 8.94 4.51
C THR A 199 17.50 7.83 3.95
N PHE A 200 16.89 7.01 4.82
CA PHE A 200 16.03 5.92 4.39
C PHE A 200 14.74 6.41 3.73
N SER A 201 14.11 7.45 4.30
CA SER A 201 12.93 8.09 3.69
C SER A 201 13.25 8.70 2.32
N PHE A 202 14.42 9.35 2.16
CA PHE A 202 14.85 9.85 0.85
C PHE A 202 15.07 8.73 -0.15
N GLN A 203 15.77 7.67 0.25
CA GLN A 203 16.02 6.50 -0.59
C GLN A 203 14.73 5.81 -1.02
N PHE A 204 13.78 5.65 -0.09
CA PHE A 204 12.47 5.09 -0.37
C PHE A 204 11.75 5.89 -1.46
N MET A 205 11.62 7.21 -1.26
CA MET A 205 10.92 8.07 -2.22
C MET A 205 11.63 8.10 -3.57
N GLU A 206 12.95 8.32 -3.62
CA GLU A 206 13.66 8.49 -4.89
C GLU A 206 13.82 7.20 -5.69
N LEU A 207 13.99 6.03 -5.04
CA LEU A 207 14.00 4.76 -5.76
C LEU A 207 12.60 4.44 -6.33
N ASN A 208 11.53 4.66 -5.58
CA ASN A 208 10.18 4.47 -6.09
C ASN A 208 9.82 5.45 -7.22
N ARG A 209 10.25 6.71 -7.14
CA ARG A 209 10.15 7.69 -8.24
C ARG A 209 11.02 7.35 -9.45
N ILE A 210 12.11 6.57 -9.29
CA ILE A 210 12.91 6.02 -10.39
C ILE A 210 12.17 4.86 -11.07
N LEU A 211 11.45 4.05 -10.29
CA LEU A 211 10.68 2.90 -10.75
C LEU A 211 9.38 3.30 -11.49
N GLY A 212 8.91 4.54 -11.30
CA GLY A 212 7.71 5.08 -11.95
C GLY A 212 6.51 5.30 -11.03
N VAL A 213 6.73 5.36 -9.71
CA VAL A 213 5.71 5.77 -8.74
C VAL A 213 5.54 7.28 -8.81
N GLU A 214 4.30 7.73 -8.99
CA GLU A 214 3.93 9.13 -9.13
C GLU A 214 3.41 9.73 -7.82
N HIS A 215 2.83 8.90 -6.96
CA HIS A 215 2.19 9.32 -5.71
C HIS A 215 2.42 8.31 -4.58
N VAL A 216 2.54 8.79 -3.36
CA VAL A 216 2.69 7.97 -2.15
C VAL A 216 1.73 8.50 -1.10
N ILE A 217 0.91 7.63 -0.53
CA ILE A 217 -0.01 7.96 0.57
C ILE A 217 0.53 7.31 1.83
N ILE A 218 0.75 8.09 2.89
CA ILE A 218 1.21 7.60 4.20
C ILE A 218 0.17 7.88 5.28
N TYR A 219 0.02 6.97 6.24
CA TYR A 219 -0.86 7.13 7.41
C TYR A 219 0.00 7.38 8.65
N LEU A 220 -0.24 8.51 9.33
CA LEU A 220 0.50 8.92 10.52
C LEU A 220 -0.47 9.44 11.61
N ASP A 221 -0.08 9.28 12.87
CA ASP A 221 -0.61 10.07 13.99
C ASP A 221 0.32 11.29 14.20
N GLU A 222 -0.24 12.46 14.48
CA GLU A 222 0.55 13.70 14.60
C GLU A 222 1.51 13.68 15.80
N SER A 223 1.24 12.86 16.82
CA SER A 223 2.14 12.69 17.97
C SER A 223 3.49 12.06 17.61
N ASP A 224 3.58 11.41 16.44
CA ASP A 224 4.64 10.46 16.13
C ASP A 224 5.64 10.99 15.09
N ILE A 225 5.56 12.26 14.68
CA ILE A 225 6.40 12.86 13.64
C ILE A 225 7.59 13.65 14.24
N PRO A 226 8.84 13.18 14.08
CA PRO A 226 10.04 13.92 14.46
C PRO A 226 10.24 15.18 13.60
N ALA A 227 10.81 16.24 14.18
CA ALA A 227 11.05 17.51 13.48
C ALA A 227 11.89 17.36 12.18
N ASN A 228 12.87 16.46 12.16
CA ASN A 228 13.67 16.18 10.96
C ASN A 228 12.90 15.42 9.87
N LEU A 229 11.90 14.60 10.24
CA LEU A 229 11.00 13.95 9.28
C LEU A 229 9.99 14.94 8.70
N SER A 230 9.55 15.94 9.48
CA SER A 230 8.63 16.99 9.03
C SER A 230 9.16 17.78 7.82
N SER A 231 10.46 18.10 7.76
CA SER A 231 11.06 18.75 6.58
C SER A 231 11.02 17.86 5.33
N VAL A 232 11.25 16.54 5.50
CA VAL A 232 11.21 15.56 4.40
C VAL A 232 9.77 15.39 3.87
N ILE A 233 8.81 15.28 4.79
CA ILE A 233 7.39 15.22 4.47
C ILE A 233 6.98 16.47 3.69
N SER A 234 7.27 17.66 4.24
CA SER A 234 6.90 18.95 3.65
C SER A 234 7.49 19.12 2.24
N PHE A 235 8.72 18.66 2.02
CA PHE A 235 9.35 18.68 0.69
C PHE A 235 8.55 17.85 -0.33
N TYR A 236 8.23 16.60 -0.03
CA TYR A 236 7.50 15.74 -0.98
C TYR A 236 6.01 16.06 -1.09
N GLU A 237 5.36 16.61 -0.05
CA GLU A 237 4.01 17.16 -0.13
C GLU A 237 3.97 18.38 -1.07
N ASN A 238 4.93 19.31 -0.96
CA ASN A 238 5.05 20.46 -1.86
C ASN A 238 5.31 20.05 -3.33
N MET A 239 5.92 18.88 -3.56
CA MET A 239 6.08 18.30 -4.89
C MET A 239 4.83 17.59 -5.43
N ASN A 240 3.76 17.47 -4.64
CA ASN A 240 2.57 16.65 -4.93
C ASN A 240 2.87 15.16 -5.17
N VAL A 241 3.98 14.65 -4.60
CA VAL A 241 4.38 13.23 -4.69
C VAL A 241 4.01 12.47 -3.43
N LEU A 242 3.92 13.15 -2.28
CA LEU A 242 3.51 12.57 -1.01
C LEU A 242 2.17 13.18 -0.56
N GLU A 243 1.32 12.34 0.02
CA GLU A 243 0.13 12.75 0.76
C GLU A 243 0.17 12.16 2.19
N VAL A 244 0.05 13.01 3.22
CA VAL A 244 -0.04 12.55 4.60
C VAL A 244 -1.50 12.53 5.08
N VAL A 245 -2.05 11.33 5.25
CA VAL A 245 -3.35 11.14 5.89
C VAL A 245 -3.17 11.06 7.40
N ARG A 246 -3.73 12.04 8.11
CA ARG A 246 -3.73 12.09 9.58
C ARG A 246 -4.90 11.27 10.08
N LEU A 247 -4.59 10.10 10.63
CA LEU A 247 -5.60 9.14 11.11
C LEU A 247 -5.21 8.69 12.51
N ARG A 248 -6.10 8.86 13.48
CA ARG A 248 -5.89 8.44 14.87
C ARG A 248 -6.92 7.40 15.26
N ILE A 249 -6.44 6.19 15.58
CA ILE A 249 -7.30 5.07 15.97
C ILE A 249 -7.75 5.28 17.43
N PRO A 250 -9.07 5.24 17.75
CA PRO A 250 -9.62 5.62 19.06
C PRO A 250 -9.53 4.52 20.13
N VAL A 251 -8.57 3.59 19.99
CA VAL A 251 -8.31 2.50 20.95
C VAL A 251 -6.81 2.38 21.19
N ALA A 252 -6.42 1.95 22.39
CA ALA A 252 -5.00 1.77 22.68
C ALA A 252 -4.41 0.64 21.82
N SER A 253 -3.16 0.80 21.39
CA SER A 253 -2.42 -0.16 20.55
C SER A 253 -2.45 -1.61 21.04
N LYS A 254 -2.52 -1.81 22.36
CA LYS A 254 -2.63 -3.14 23.01
C LYS A 254 -4.04 -3.76 23.00
N GLN A 255 -5.04 -3.09 22.41
CA GLN A 255 -6.44 -3.53 22.41
C GLN A 255 -6.95 -3.87 21.00
N ILE A 256 -6.17 -3.58 19.97
CA ILE A 256 -6.40 -3.91 18.57
C ILE A 256 -5.12 -4.56 18.05
N TRP A 257 -5.23 -5.59 17.21
CA TRP A 257 -4.08 -6.45 16.92
C TRP A 257 -2.99 -5.72 16.13
N TYR A 258 -1.83 -5.50 16.76
CA TYR A 258 -0.72 -4.72 16.17
C TYR A 258 -1.27 -3.41 15.56
N HIS A 259 -1.96 -2.61 16.37
CA HIS A 259 -2.63 -1.37 15.92
C HIS A 259 -3.72 -1.54 14.82
N GLY A 260 -3.91 -2.72 14.21
CA GLY A 260 -4.98 -3.10 13.25
C GLY A 260 -4.51 -3.95 12.05
N GLN A 261 -4.02 -5.19 12.27
CA GLN A 261 -3.11 -5.88 11.33
C GLN A 261 -3.31 -7.38 11.00
N LEU A 262 -2.82 -8.30 11.86
CA LEU A 262 -2.10 -9.57 11.50
C LEU A 262 -3.02 -10.79 11.31
N VAL A 263 -2.73 -11.87 10.57
CA VAL A 263 -1.66 -12.30 9.65
C VAL A 263 -2.02 -13.74 9.20
N ALA A 264 -1.38 -14.23 8.13
CA ALA A 264 -1.71 -15.46 7.43
C ALA A 264 -1.34 -16.82 8.10
N VAL A 265 -2.28 -17.77 7.96
CA VAL A 265 -2.12 -19.22 7.63
C VAL A 265 -1.40 -20.17 8.59
N THR A 266 -2.13 -21.22 8.99
CA THR A 266 -1.58 -22.59 9.10
C THR A 266 -2.07 -23.43 7.92
N VAL A 267 -1.15 -24.20 7.36
CA VAL A 267 -1.32 -25.22 6.30
C VAL A 267 -2.59 -26.07 6.49
N ILE A 268 -3.42 -26.17 5.46
CA ILE A 268 -4.35 -27.31 5.29
C ILE A 268 -3.64 -28.36 4.45
N GLU A 269 -3.01 -29.33 5.12
CA GLU A 269 -2.85 -30.68 4.58
C GLU A 269 -3.52 -31.67 5.54
N PHE A 270 -4.52 -32.36 5.00
CA PHE A 270 -5.07 -33.65 5.43
C PHE A 270 -4.65 -34.24 6.79
N VAL A 271 -5.45 -33.97 7.84
CA VAL A 271 -5.80 -35.00 8.84
C VAL A 271 -7.27 -34.84 9.30
N SER A 272 -8.23 -35.25 8.46
CA SER A 272 -9.62 -35.49 8.86
C SER A 272 -10.34 -36.44 7.88
N ALA A 273 -9.70 -37.58 7.60
CA ALA A 273 -10.29 -38.66 6.80
C ALA A 273 -9.76 -40.04 7.24
N LEU A 274 -9.73 -40.31 8.55
CA LEU A 274 -9.39 -41.64 9.09
C LEU A 274 -9.92 -41.88 10.51
N ILE A 275 -11.24 -41.80 10.67
CA ILE A 275 -11.97 -42.56 11.70
C ILE A 275 -13.14 -43.26 11.03
N LEU A 276 -12.96 -44.54 10.69
CA LEU A 276 -13.97 -45.63 10.82
C LEU A 276 -13.43 -46.97 10.26
N SER A 277 -12.52 -47.61 11.00
CA SER A 277 -12.45 -49.08 11.07
C SER A 277 -11.64 -49.50 12.32
N PRO A 278 -12.16 -50.37 13.20
CA PRO A 278 -11.45 -50.76 14.42
C PRO A 278 -10.59 -52.02 14.20
N LEU A 279 -9.34 -52.03 14.66
CA LEU A 279 -8.59 -53.27 15.01
C LEU A 279 -7.31 -52.98 15.82
N HIS A 280 -7.10 -53.78 16.87
CA HIS A 280 -5.89 -54.00 17.69
C HIS A 280 -5.18 -52.86 18.47
N ARG A 281 -5.52 -52.79 19.76
CA ARG A 281 -4.67 -52.97 20.97
C ARG A 281 -3.21 -52.49 21.00
N SER A 282 -2.93 -51.75 22.09
CA SER A 282 -1.72 -51.76 22.94
C SER A 282 -0.47 -50.99 22.49
N ILE A 283 -0.14 -49.92 23.24
CA ILE A 283 1.02 -49.82 24.15
C ILE A 283 0.89 -48.55 25.01
N ILE A 284 1.25 -48.63 26.30
CA ILE A 284 1.21 -47.53 27.27
C ILE A 284 2.65 -47.08 27.58
N VAL A 285 3.03 -45.82 27.28
CA VAL A 285 4.12 -45.11 27.99
C VAL A 285 3.85 -43.60 28.04
N GLY A 286 3.89 -43.04 29.26
CA GLY A 286 4.22 -41.66 29.65
C GLY A 286 3.88 -40.47 28.74
N ARG A 287 2.84 -39.70 29.08
CA ARG A 287 2.59 -38.33 28.58
C ARG A 287 2.29 -37.34 29.71
N SER A 288 3.34 -36.77 30.32
CA SER A 288 3.20 -35.64 31.27
C SER A 288 4.22 -34.51 31.10
N SER A 289 5.36 -34.74 30.42
CA SER A 289 6.48 -33.77 30.40
C SER A 289 6.70 -33.03 29.07
N PHE A 290 6.12 -33.50 27.96
CA PHE A 290 6.33 -32.88 26.64
C PHE A 290 5.43 -31.66 26.36
N ALA A 291 4.27 -31.55 26.99
CA ALA A 291 3.35 -30.44 26.78
C ALA A 291 3.91 -29.11 27.32
N LEU A 292 4.64 -29.15 28.44
CA LEU A 292 5.17 -27.93 29.07
C LEU A 292 6.38 -27.36 28.31
N ILE A 293 7.22 -28.22 27.72
CA ILE A 293 8.36 -27.79 26.90
C ILE A 293 7.85 -27.12 25.61
N PHE A 294 6.84 -27.67 24.95
CA PHE A 294 6.21 -27.00 23.79
C PHE A 294 5.62 -25.63 24.16
N TYR A 295 4.95 -25.50 25.31
CA TYR A 295 4.36 -24.23 25.74
C TYR A 295 5.40 -23.16 26.15
N VAL A 296 6.56 -23.58 26.67
CA VAL A 296 7.63 -22.66 27.08
C VAL A 296 8.53 -22.25 25.91
N THR A 297 8.84 -23.14 24.97
CA THR A 297 9.64 -22.79 23.78
C THR A 297 8.91 -21.85 22.82
N LEU A 298 7.57 -21.98 22.69
CA LEU A 298 6.75 -21.05 21.89
C LEU A 298 6.74 -19.61 22.44
N ARG A 299 7.03 -19.38 23.72
CA ARG A 299 7.16 -18.01 24.28
C ARG A 299 8.47 -17.31 23.90
N TYR A 300 9.50 -18.04 23.46
CA TYR A 300 10.80 -17.45 23.14
C TYR A 300 11.11 -17.38 21.63
N CYS A 301 10.37 -18.08 20.77
CA CYS A 301 10.48 -17.93 19.30
C CYS A 301 9.62 -16.81 18.70
N CYS A 302 8.72 -16.18 19.47
CA CYS A 302 7.92 -15.03 19.02
C CYS A 302 8.56 -13.66 19.30
N LEU A 303 9.87 -13.61 19.61
CA LEU A 303 10.66 -12.39 19.48
C LEU A 303 11.35 -12.36 18.10
N GLU A 304 11.41 -11.17 17.50
CA GLU A 304 11.95 -10.87 16.16
C GLU A 304 11.12 -11.30 14.93
N VAL A 305 9.87 -10.80 14.82
CA VAL A 305 9.38 -10.13 13.60
C VAL A 305 8.46 -8.96 14.00
N SER A 306 8.76 -7.73 13.57
CA SER A 306 8.01 -6.51 13.91
C SER A 306 7.83 -5.61 12.68
N LEU A 307 6.74 -5.75 11.91
CA LEU A 307 6.28 -4.95 10.75
C LEU A 307 4.88 -5.42 10.26
N ASP A 308 4.25 -4.73 9.29
CA ASP A 308 2.96 -4.96 8.58
C ASP A 308 1.67 -4.17 9.02
N ASN A 309 1.71 -2.96 9.60
CA ASN A 309 0.56 -2.23 10.25
C ASN A 309 -0.63 -1.76 9.33
N CYS A 310 -1.35 -2.69 8.68
CA CYS A 310 -2.05 -2.37 7.43
C CYS A 310 -3.58 -2.26 7.38
N LEU A 311 -4.40 -3.04 8.09
CA LEU A 311 -5.68 -3.46 7.48
C LEU A 311 -6.74 -2.34 7.32
N CYS A 312 -6.84 -1.45 8.31
CA CYS A 312 -7.72 -0.28 8.29
C CYS A 312 -7.24 0.77 7.28
N SER A 313 -5.93 1.08 7.30
CA SER A 313 -5.29 2.04 6.40
C SER A 313 -5.23 1.54 4.95
N ALA A 314 -5.00 0.26 4.71
CA ALA A 314 -4.97 -0.35 3.39
C ALA A 314 -6.34 -0.28 2.70
N HIS A 315 -7.43 -0.61 3.40
CA HIS A 315 -8.77 -0.44 2.82
C HIS A 315 -9.16 1.03 2.64
N TYR A 316 -8.84 1.91 3.60
CA TYR A 316 -9.02 3.34 3.42
C TYR A 316 -8.28 3.82 2.16
N CYS A 317 -7.02 3.43 1.99
CA CYS A 317 -6.18 3.81 0.87
C CYS A 317 -6.67 3.22 -0.47
N LEU A 318 -7.19 1.99 -0.44
CA LEU A 318 -7.83 1.36 -1.59
C LEU A 318 -8.99 2.23 -2.09
N TYR A 319 -9.96 2.56 -1.23
CA TYR A 319 -11.11 3.39 -1.63
C TYR A 319 -10.71 4.82 -2.00
N ARG A 320 -9.77 5.43 -1.27
CA ARG A 320 -9.21 6.74 -1.63
C ARG A 320 -8.56 6.75 -3.01
N SER A 321 -8.02 5.61 -3.44
CA SER A 321 -7.35 5.46 -4.73
C SER A 321 -8.27 5.02 -5.86
N MET A 322 -9.48 4.51 -5.59
CA MET A 322 -10.45 4.15 -6.63
C MET A 322 -10.81 5.40 -7.45
N GLY A 323 -10.68 5.31 -8.79
CA GLY A 323 -10.91 6.45 -9.68
C GLY A 323 -9.85 7.56 -9.65
N VAL A 324 -8.81 7.44 -8.80
CA VAL A 324 -7.68 8.39 -8.73
C VAL A 324 -6.40 7.77 -9.26
N SER A 325 -6.13 6.52 -8.87
CA SER A 325 -4.90 5.81 -9.18
C SER A 325 -5.19 4.57 -10.02
N ARG A 326 -4.46 4.38 -11.12
CA ARG A 326 -4.64 3.22 -11.99
C ARG A 326 -4.10 1.93 -11.37
N PHE A 327 -2.92 2.02 -10.75
CA PHE A 327 -2.31 0.95 -9.99
C PHE A 327 -2.01 1.43 -8.57
N VAL A 328 -2.21 0.55 -7.60
CA VAL A 328 -1.94 0.79 -6.18
C VAL A 328 -1.11 -0.35 -5.63
N ALA A 329 0.07 -0.03 -5.10
CA ALA A 329 0.95 -0.98 -4.43
C ALA A 329 0.81 -0.87 -2.91
N PHE A 330 0.66 -2.01 -2.23
CA PHE A 330 0.56 -2.11 -0.77
C PHE A 330 1.79 -2.82 -0.23
N HIS A 331 2.77 -2.08 0.27
CA HIS A 331 4.00 -2.59 0.87
C HIS A 331 4.53 -1.62 1.94
N ASP A 332 5.51 -2.06 2.72
CA ASP A 332 6.13 -1.27 3.79
C ASP A 332 7.29 -0.38 3.29
N LEU A 333 7.82 0.46 4.19
CA LEU A 333 8.93 1.39 3.92
C LEU A 333 10.28 0.70 3.65
N ASP A 334 10.46 -0.52 4.12
CA ASP A 334 11.64 -1.36 3.90
C ASP A 334 11.45 -2.42 2.81
N GLU A 335 10.38 -2.26 2.03
CA GLU A 335 10.02 -3.12 0.90
C GLU A 335 10.06 -2.34 -0.42
N PHE A 336 10.64 -2.96 -1.46
CA PHE A 336 10.81 -2.36 -2.78
C PHE A 336 10.40 -3.31 -3.90
N LEU A 337 9.54 -2.87 -4.81
CA LEU A 337 9.11 -3.65 -5.97
C LEU A 337 10.14 -3.51 -7.11
N ILE A 338 10.99 -4.53 -7.29
CA ILE A 338 12.12 -4.53 -8.22
C ILE A 338 11.84 -5.42 -9.46
N PRO A 339 11.64 -4.82 -10.65
CA PRO A 339 11.62 -5.55 -11.92
C PRO A 339 12.90 -6.35 -12.13
N GLN A 340 12.77 -7.58 -12.62
CA GLN A 340 13.88 -8.54 -12.69
C GLN A 340 14.66 -8.52 -14.01
N LYS A 341 14.07 -7.89 -15.04
CA LYS A 341 14.62 -7.71 -16.39
C LYS A 341 14.50 -6.23 -16.84
N PRO A 342 15.06 -5.27 -16.08
CA PRO A 342 14.92 -3.83 -16.36
C PRO A 342 15.47 -3.42 -17.73
N GLU A 343 16.39 -4.18 -18.31
CA GLU A 343 16.92 -4.00 -19.66
C GLU A 343 15.88 -4.17 -20.78
N LEU A 344 14.74 -4.83 -20.50
CA LEU A 344 13.62 -4.98 -21.42
C LEU A 344 12.54 -3.89 -21.23
N LEU A 345 12.78 -2.94 -20.31
CA LEU A 345 11.80 -1.95 -19.87
C LEU A 345 12.33 -0.51 -20.09
N PRO A 346 11.45 0.49 -20.27
CA PRO A 346 11.87 1.89 -20.34
C PRO A 346 12.58 2.32 -19.05
N GLN A 347 13.76 2.93 -19.19
CA GLN A 347 14.56 3.37 -18.04
C GLN A 347 13.83 4.37 -17.14
N THR A 348 12.91 5.18 -17.69
CA THR A 348 12.25 6.27 -16.96
C THR A 348 11.20 5.80 -15.95
N ALA A 349 10.56 4.65 -16.16
CA ALA A 349 9.48 4.12 -15.31
C ALA A 349 9.33 2.58 -15.45
N PRO A 350 10.35 1.78 -15.13
CA PRO A 350 10.37 0.35 -15.47
C PRO A 350 9.31 -0.48 -14.72
N LEU A 351 9.01 -0.17 -13.45
CA LEU A 351 7.95 -0.88 -12.72
C LEU A 351 6.58 -0.58 -13.31
N LEU A 352 6.27 0.69 -13.59
CA LEU A 352 5.01 1.06 -14.23
C LEU A 352 4.87 0.41 -15.61
N ALA A 353 5.93 0.39 -16.42
CA ALA A 353 5.93 -0.29 -17.72
C ALA A 353 5.66 -1.80 -17.58
N LEU A 354 6.28 -2.46 -16.59
CA LEU A 354 6.03 -3.86 -16.31
C LEU A 354 4.57 -4.09 -15.87
N LEU A 355 4.04 -3.29 -14.96
CA LEU A 355 2.65 -3.41 -14.49
C LEU A 355 1.63 -3.24 -15.63
N ASN A 356 1.90 -2.37 -16.61
CA ASN A 356 1.09 -2.26 -17.83
C ASN A 356 1.01 -3.57 -18.65
N THR A 357 2.06 -4.40 -18.63
CA THR A 357 2.08 -5.71 -19.31
C THR A 357 1.47 -6.84 -18.51
N VAL A 358 1.42 -6.73 -17.18
CA VAL A 358 0.98 -7.81 -16.28
C VAL A 358 -0.46 -7.64 -15.79
N LEU A 359 -0.88 -6.42 -15.46
CA LEU A 359 -2.22 -6.08 -14.98
C LEU A 359 -3.19 -5.78 -16.15
N VAL A 360 -3.22 -6.69 -17.13
CA VAL A 360 -4.04 -6.57 -18.35
C VAL A 360 -5.51 -6.90 -18.10
N ASN A 361 -6.41 -6.22 -18.83
CA ASN A 361 -7.86 -6.45 -18.94
C ASN A 361 -8.61 -6.88 -17.65
N ASN A 362 -8.55 -8.16 -17.28
CA ASN A 362 -9.26 -8.75 -16.13
C ASN A 362 -8.35 -9.19 -14.97
N VAL A 363 -7.06 -8.85 -14.98
CA VAL A 363 -6.18 -9.04 -13.82
C VAL A 363 -6.36 -7.86 -12.87
N ALA A 364 -7.06 -8.10 -11.75
CA ALA A 364 -7.31 -7.12 -10.71
C ALA A 364 -6.09 -6.91 -9.81
N SER A 365 -5.27 -7.94 -9.60
CA SER A 365 -4.06 -7.82 -8.78
C SER A 365 -3.01 -8.87 -9.07
N ILE A 366 -1.77 -8.53 -8.73
CA ILE A 366 -0.62 -9.44 -8.67
C ILE A 366 -0.10 -9.50 -7.24
N ARG A 367 0.08 -10.74 -6.74
CA ARG A 367 0.78 -11.05 -5.49
C ARG A 367 2.27 -11.26 -5.78
N VAL A 368 3.12 -10.38 -5.29
CA VAL A 368 4.56 -10.37 -5.59
C VAL A 368 5.35 -11.19 -4.57
N PRO A 369 6.16 -12.18 -5.00
CA PRO A 369 7.07 -12.94 -4.12
C PRO A 369 8.11 -12.06 -3.43
N THR A 370 8.39 -12.36 -2.16
CA THR A 370 9.33 -11.58 -1.33
C THR A 370 10.73 -12.16 -1.36
N GLN A 371 11.70 -11.30 -1.64
CA GLN A 371 13.12 -11.58 -1.61
C GLN A 371 13.72 -10.89 -0.39
N TYR A 372 14.04 -11.67 0.64
CA TYR A 372 14.68 -11.12 1.83
C TYR A 372 16.13 -10.71 1.54
N MET A 373 16.42 -9.44 1.80
CA MET A 373 17.73 -8.80 1.70
C MET A 373 18.33 -8.65 3.10
N SER A 374 19.60 -9.03 3.26
CA SER A 374 20.34 -8.94 4.51
C SER A 374 20.80 -7.50 4.74
N LEU A 375 20.19 -6.84 5.71
CA LEU A 375 20.64 -5.55 6.22
C LEU A 375 21.85 -5.74 7.13
N GLN A 376 23.01 -5.30 6.66
CA GLN A 376 24.30 -5.31 7.35
C GLN A 376 24.86 -3.89 7.56
N ASP A 377 24.65 -2.98 6.60
CA ASP A 377 25.02 -1.57 6.68
C ASP A 377 23.77 -0.70 6.85
N THR A 378 23.70 0.05 7.95
CA THR A 378 22.61 0.99 8.29
C THR A 378 22.97 2.46 8.07
N GLY A 379 24.08 2.73 7.36
CA GLY A 379 24.46 4.05 6.91
C GLY A 379 23.72 4.47 5.64
N GLU A 380 24.25 5.48 4.95
CA GLU A 380 23.54 6.05 3.81
C GLU A 380 23.30 5.07 2.66
N LEU A 381 22.18 5.23 1.96
CA LEU A 381 21.77 4.43 0.80
C LEU A 381 21.78 2.91 1.05
N ILE A 382 21.05 2.47 2.08
CA ILE A 382 20.82 1.06 2.46
C ILE A 382 20.65 0.12 1.25
N THR A 383 19.76 0.40 0.29
CA THR A 383 19.53 -0.50 -0.87
C THR A 383 20.72 -0.63 -1.84
N LEU A 384 21.75 0.23 -1.73
CA LEU A 384 22.97 0.15 -2.53
C LEU A 384 24.12 -0.60 -1.82
N LYS A 385 24.09 -0.66 -0.49
CA LYS A 385 25.13 -1.34 0.30
C LYS A 385 24.75 -2.76 0.68
N ASN A 386 23.45 -3.03 0.83
CA ASN A 386 22.94 -4.30 1.32
C ASN A 386 22.56 -5.23 0.15
N THR A 387 23.58 -5.84 -0.43
CA THR A 387 23.47 -6.66 -1.65
C THR A 387 23.37 -8.16 -1.38
N LEU A 388 23.36 -8.62 -0.13
CA LEU A 388 23.20 -10.05 0.18
C LEU A 388 21.71 -10.39 0.31
N GLN A 389 21.30 -11.51 -0.29
CA GLN A 389 19.93 -12.01 -0.27
C GLN A 389 19.85 -13.47 0.19
N ARG A 390 18.66 -13.89 0.62
CA ARG A 390 18.36 -15.32 0.80
C ARG A 390 18.36 -16.06 -0.54
N SER A 391 18.71 -17.34 -0.52
CA SER A 391 18.79 -18.19 -1.72
C SER A 391 17.43 -18.50 -2.36
N TYR A 392 16.32 -18.28 -1.63
CA TYR A 392 14.96 -18.56 -2.05
C TYR A 392 14.06 -17.32 -1.87
N THR A 393 12.95 -17.30 -2.61
CA THR A 393 11.86 -16.33 -2.52
C THR A 393 10.73 -16.86 -1.63
N ASP A 394 10.12 -15.98 -0.84
CA ASP A 394 8.95 -16.28 -0.02
C ASP A 394 7.67 -16.03 -0.83
N LYS A 395 6.79 -17.02 -0.86
CA LYS A 395 5.54 -17.02 -1.65
C LYS A 395 4.28 -16.95 -0.76
N THR A 396 4.45 -16.86 0.55
CA THR A 396 3.36 -16.65 1.52
C THR A 396 3.38 -15.22 2.03
N LEU A 397 4.50 -14.75 2.58
CA LEU A 397 4.70 -13.38 3.09
C LEU A 397 5.00 -12.43 1.94
N THR A 398 3.96 -12.19 1.15
CA THR A 398 3.98 -11.46 -0.12
C THR A 398 3.36 -10.08 0.04
N LYS A 399 3.35 -9.26 -1.02
CA LYS A 399 2.64 -7.97 -1.08
C LYS A 399 1.92 -7.82 -2.42
N CYS A 400 1.00 -6.87 -2.53
CA CYS A 400 0.13 -6.75 -3.69
C CYS A 400 0.32 -5.45 -4.46
N VAL A 401 0.23 -5.54 -5.79
CA VAL A 401 -0.13 -4.41 -6.66
C VAL A 401 -1.49 -4.70 -7.27
N VAL A 402 -2.40 -3.73 -7.21
CA VAL A 402 -3.81 -3.89 -7.60
C VAL A 402 -4.27 -2.79 -8.55
N ARG A 403 -5.34 -3.08 -9.29
CA ARG A 403 -6.22 -2.10 -9.94
C ARG A 403 -7.39 -1.81 -9.00
N PRO A 404 -7.42 -0.68 -8.28
CA PRO A 404 -8.28 -0.51 -7.11
C PRO A 404 -9.77 -0.64 -7.44
N GLU A 405 -10.20 -0.21 -8.64
CA GLU A 405 -11.59 -0.31 -9.10
C GLU A 405 -12.12 -1.76 -9.12
N MET A 406 -11.23 -2.75 -9.30
CA MET A 406 -11.56 -4.18 -9.42
C MET A 406 -11.58 -4.94 -8.09
N ILE A 407 -11.27 -4.28 -6.98
CA ILE A 407 -11.10 -4.91 -5.66
C ILE A 407 -12.31 -4.66 -4.77
N PHE A 408 -12.82 -5.72 -4.14
CA PHE A 408 -13.83 -5.62 -3.08
C PHE A 408 -13.21 -5.64 -1.68
N GLU A 409 -12.16 -6.44 -1.49
CA GLU A 409 -11.48 -6.68 -0.22
C GLU A 409 -9.98 -6.94 -0.44
N GLN A 410 -9.12 -6.18 0.26
CA GLN A 410 -7.65 -6.27 0.17
C GLN A 410 -7.03 -6.64 1.52
N GLY A 411 -6.50 -7.85 1.63
CA GLY A 411 -5.64 -8.24 2.75
C GLY A 411 -4.22 -7.69 2.61
N ILE A 412 -3.35 -8.03 3.56
CA ILE A 412 -1.97 -7.50 3.60
C ILE A 412 -1.10 -8.17 2.53
N HIS A 413 -1.09 -9.51 2.54
CA HIS A 413 -0.29 -10.31 1.62
C HIS A 413 -1.05 -10.75 0.37
N HIS A 414 -2.35 -10.48 0.28
CA HIS A 414 -3.18 -10.94 -0.82
C HIS A 414 -4.43 -10.07 -1.01
N THR A 415 -4.93 -9.99 -2.24
CA THR A 415 -6.32 -9.61 -2.48
C THR A 415 -7.22 -10.73 -1.98
N SER A 416 -8.07 -10.44 -1.00
CA SER A 416 -9.02 -11.42 -0.44
C SER A 416 -10.21 -11.63 -1.37
N ARG A 417 -10.67 -10.57 -2.06
CA ARG A 417 -11.81 -10.65 -2.98
C ARG A 417 -11.80 -9.56 -4.05
N VAL A 418 -12.10 -9.96 -5.28
CA VAL A 418 -12.39 -9.08 -6.41
C VAL A 418 -13.88 -8.69 -6.45
N ILE A 419 -14.21 -7.61 -7.14
CA ILE A 419 -15.60 -7.10 -7.22
C ILE A 419 -16.47 -7.80 -8.29
N GLN A 420 -15.88 -8.56 -9.21
CA GLN A 420 -16.57 -9.35 -10.24
C GLN A 420 -15.87 -10.71 -10.41
N ASP A 421 -16.63 -11.79 -10.64
CA ASP A 421 -16.08 -13.16 -10.80
C ASP A 421 -15.17 -13.36 -12.01
N ASN A 422 -15.25 -12.51 -13.04
CA ASN A 422 -14.37 -12.57 -14.20
C ASN A 422 -12.98 -11.95 -13.94
N TYR A 423 -12.82 -11.22 -12.83
CA TYR A 423 -11.55 -10.63 -12.42
C TYR A 423 -10.67 -11.62 -11.66
N LYS A 424 -9.36 -11.44 -11.77
CA LYS A 424 -8.35 -12.39 -11.27
C LYS A 424 -7.33 -11.71 -10.37
N ALA A 425 -7.11 -12.29 -9.20
CA ALA A 425 -5.89 -12.08 -8.41
C ALA A 425 -4.89 -13.19 -8.79
N ILE A 426 -3.73 -12.83 -9.34
CA ILE A 426 -2.73 -13.79 -9.81
C ILE A 426 -1.50 -13.84 -8.90
N ALA A 427 -0.84 -15.00 -8.84
CA ALA A 427 0.51 -15.09 -8.30
C ALA A 427 1.51 -14.48 -9.29
N GLY A 428 2.43 -13.67 -8.80
CA GLY A 428 3.51 -13.09 -9.59
C GLY A 428 4.64 -14.07 -9.83
N ASP A 429 5.26 -13.96 -11.01
CA ASP A 429 6.50 -14.67 -11.35
C ASP A 429 7.70 -13.96 -10.72
N GLU A 430 8.49 -14.72 -9.96
CA GLU A 430 9.71 -14.23 -9.32
C GLU A 430 10.83 -13.89 -10.30
N ASP A 431 10.81 -14.39 -11.54
CA ASP A 431 11.76 -14.02 -12.59
C ASP A 431 11.27 -12.84 -13.44
N THR A 432 10.19 -12.20 -13.00
CA THR A 432 9.58 -11.00 -13.59
C THR A 432 9.55 -9.84 -12.59
N LEU A 433 9.04 -10.05 -11.37
CA LEU A 433 8.95 -9.02 -10.32
C LEU A 433 9.18 -9.64 -8.94
N ARG A 434 10.01 -8.99 -8.10
CA ARG A 434 10.23 -9.37 -6.69
C ARG A 434 10.03 -8.18 -5.77
N LEU A 435 9.60 -8.46 -4.55
CA LEU A 435 9.56 -7.50 -3.45
C LEU A 435 10.82 -7.66 -2.60
N TYR A 436 11.75 -6.73 -2.68
CA TYR A 436 12.98 -6.74 -1.88
C TYR A 436 12.68 -6.21 -0.48
N HIS A 437 12.73 -7.07 0.53
CA HIS A 437 12.44 -6.73 1.94
C HIS A 437 13.73 -6.76 2.76
N PHE A 438 14.17 -5.62 3.28
CA PHE A 438 15.45 -5.47 3.99
C PHE A 438 15.32 -5.80 5.48
N LYS A 439 15.86 -6.96 5.92
CA LYS A 439 15.85 -7.39 7.33
C LYS A 439 17.26 -7.70 7.84
N THR A 440 17.48 -7.53 9.15
CA THR A 440 18.74 -7.87 9.85
C THR A 440 19.12 -9.35 9.76
N ARG A 441 18.18 -10.25 9.41
CA ARG A 441 18.34 -11.72 9.47
C ARG A 441 18.69 -12.38 8.12
N GLY A 442 19.97 -12.26 7.77
CA GLY A 442 20.69 -13.25 6.95
C GLY A 442 20.49 -13.19 5.44
N GLY A 443 21.52 -13.68 4.74
CA GLY A 443 21.63 -13.76 3.29
C GLY A 443 23.05 -14.19 2.94
N SER A 444 23.22 -14.91 1.84
CA SER A 444 24.53 -15.46 1.43
C SER A 444 24.77 -15.39 -0.08
N LYS A 445 23.71 -15.19 -0.87
CA LYS A 445 23.80 -14.98 -2.32
C LYS A 445 23.90 -13.47 -2.56
N THR A 446 24.84 -13.04 -3.39
CA THR A 446 24.93 -11.62 -3.79
C THR A 446 23.89 -11.30 -4.87
N ASP A 447 23.31 -10.11 -4.76
CA ASP A 447 22.36 -9.48 -5.67
C ASP A 447 22.66 -7.99 -5.76
N THR A 448 23.27 -7.60 -6.87
CA THR A 448 23.66 -6.20 -7.13
C THR A 448 22.66 -5.48 -8.03
N ARG A 449 21.44 -6.01 -8.25
CA ARG A 449 20.51 -5.45 -9.25
C ARG A 449 20.19 -3.98 -9.00
N ILE A 450 19.83 -3.61 -7.77
CA ILE A 450 19.55 -2.20 -7.43
C ILE A 450 20.77 -1.31 -7.66
N VAL A 451 21.97 -1.79 -7.32
CA VAL A 451 23.24 -1.07 -7.54
C VAL A 451 23.51 -0.87 -9.03
N ARG A 452 23.40 -1.94 -9.82
CA ARG A 452 23.69 -1.98 -11.26
C ARG A 452 22.68 -1.18 -12.08
N ASP A 453 21.40 -1.30 -11.76
CA ASP A 453 20.30 -0.83 -12.62
C ASP A 453 19.81 0.57 -12.22
N TYR A 454 19.96 0.95 -10.94
CA TYR A 454 19.42 2.20 -10.39
C TYR A 454 20.44 3.01 -9.58
N GLY A 455 21.62 2.48 -9.26
CA GLY A 455 22.57 3.04 -8.28
C GLY A 455 23.02 4.46 -8.57
N ASP A 456 23.46 4.74 -9.79
CA ASP A 456 23.93 6.08 -10.18
C ASP A 456 22.80 7.12 -10.12
N ARG A 457 21.62 6.78 -10.66
CA ARG A 457 20.44 7.65 -10.66
C ARG A 457 19.92 7.92 -9.24
N LEU A 458 19.92 6.89 -8.40
CA LEU A 458 19.49 7.00 -7.00
C LEU A 458 20.47 7.85 -6.19
N THR A 459 21.78 7.64 -6.39
CA THR A 459 22.83 8.44 -5.74
C THR A 459 22.76 9.91 -6.15
N GLN A 460 22.53 10.18 -7.43
CA GLN A 460 22.39 11.54 -7.95
C GLN A 460 21.15 12.24 -7.37
N ARG A 461 19.97 11.63 -7.48
CA ARG A 461 18.71 12.20 -6.95
C ARG A 461 18.74 12.37 -5.43
N TYR A 462 19.33 11.42 -4.70
CA TYR A 462 19.53 11.54 -3.25
C TYR A 462 20.32 12.80 -2.89
N ARG A 463 21.45 13.04 -3.56
CA ARG A 463 22.28 14.23 -3.35
C ARG A 463 21.55 15.53 -3.71
N GLU A 464 20.79 15.53 -4.80
CA GLU A 464 19.97 16.68 -5.22
C GLU A 464 18.92 17.04 -4.16
N VAL A 465 18.17 16.06 -3.66
CA VAL A 465 17.14 16.27 -2.63
C VAL A 465 17.73 16.71 -1.29
N VAL A 466 18.81 16.05 -0.83
CA VAL A 466 19.50 16.42 0.42
C VAL A 466 20.01 17.87 0.35
N ALA A 467 20.62 18.26 -0.77
CA ALA A 467 21.08 19.63 -0.99
C ALA A 467 19.93 20.66 -1.04
N GLN A 468 18.78 20.31 -1.63
CA GLN A 468 17.61 21.20 -1.71
C GLN A 468 16.94 21.45 -0.35
N ILE A 469 16.94 20.46 0.55
CA ILE A 469 16.35 20.58 1.89
C ILE A 469 17.35 21.20 2.89
N GLY A 470 18.64 21.30 2.53
CA GLY A 470 19.68 21.91 3.34
C GLY A 470 20.15 21.00 4.49
N LEU A 471 20.41 19.74 4.18
CA LEU A 471 20.70 18.66 5.14
C LEU A 471 22.11 18.07 4.98
#